data_AF-A0A1H1VU17-F1
#
_entry.id   AF-A0A1H1VU17-F1
#
_cell.length_a   1.000
_cell.length_b   1.000
_cell.length_c   1.000
_cell.angle_alpha   90.00
_cell.angle_beta   90.00
_cell.angle_gamma   90.00
#
_symmetry.space_group_name_H-M   'P 1'
#
loop_
_entity.id
_entity.type
_entity.pdbx_description
1 polymer ?
#
loop_
_entity_poly.entity_id
_entity_poly.type
_entity_poly.pdbx_seq_one_letter_code
_entity_poly.pdbx_strand_id
1 'polypeptide(L)'
;MTFPPLQPLADRAALFTALRQDALSAAADALGEHRWDADLAAGTLTFTANDDPTRQLVTRAHLIATIAPGPRSLLWAWAHPQGDPQGVAAQLRAYGEQHGIADLTAPEVPFPADAPGDAEWIARAAHTIGGVAVELTGRSPYYSAPVDGGTRAVFLLDAPLAPLTVADTVVALPRTLAQTPLPDARTAVWDLARLAGWTLAWTDESFSGATVTDASGTATIRFDEQARISGVESSLHGQV
;
A
#
# COMPACT_ATOMS: atom_id res chain seq x y z
N MET A 1 -1.24 7.86 16.11
CA MET A 1 -0.44 6.86 15.36
C MET A 1 -0.97 5.47 15.71
N THR A 2 -0.78 4.47 14.84
CA THR A 2 -1.34 3.12 15.02
C THR A 2 -0.29 2.15 15.54
N PHE A 3 0.74 1.83 14.77
CA PHE A 3 1.90 1.02 15.18
C PHE A 3 3.19 1.83 14.97
N PRO A 4 3.65 2.59 15.99
CA PRO A 4 4.75 3.54 15.82
C PRO A 4 6.05 2.95 15.24
N PRO A 5 6.50 1.73 15.63
CA PRO A 5 7.70 1.12 15.06
C PRO A 5 7.56 0.77 13.57
N LEU A 6 6.33 0.58 13.08
CA LEU A 6 6.04 0.18 11.70
C LEU A 6 5.71 1.37 10.80
N GLN A 7 5.26 2.50 11.38
CA GLN A 7 4.82 3.67 10.63
C GLN A 7 5.87 4.18 9.63
N PRO A 8 7.17 4.27 9.95
CA PRO A 8 8.17 4.72 8.99
C PRO A 8 8.26 3.86 7.73
N LEU A 9 7.96 2.55 7.80
CA LEU A 9 7.94 1.67 6.64
C LEU A 9 6.72 1.95 5.74
N ALA A 10 5.57 2.22 6.34
CA ALA A 10 4.38 2.63 5.59
C ALA A 10 4.57 4.00 4.92
N ASP A 11 5.20 4.95 5.62
CA ASP A 11 5.41 6.32 5.15
C ASP A 11 6.35 6.35 3.91
N ARG A 12 7.36 5.48 3.90
CA ARG A 12 8.27 5.26 2.76
C ARG A 12 7.52 4.93 1.47
N ALA A 13 6.67 3.90 1.49
CA ALA A 13 5.89 3.53 0.31
C ALA A 13 4.60 4.35 0.12
N ALA A 14 4.35 5.41 0.90
CA ALA A 14 3.03 6.06 0.96
C ALA A 14 2.56 6.59 -0.40
N LEU A 15 3.45 7.21 -1.17
CA LEU A 15 3.09 7.76 -2.48
C LEU A 15 2.76 6.67 -3.51
N PHE A 16 3.60 5.63 -3.61
CA PHE A 16 3.32 4.47 -4.46
C PHE A 16 2.02 3.79 -4.06
N THR A 17 1.87 3.54 -2.76
CA THR A 17 0.68 2.92 -2.19
C THR A 17 -0.58 3.69 -2.56
N ALA A 18 -0.60 5.02 -2.37
CA ALA A 18 -1.75 5.84 -2.70
C ALA A 18 -2.13 5.77 -4.18
N LEU A 19 -1.16 5.83 -5.09
CA LEU A 19 -1.39 5.71 -6.54
C LEU A 19 -1.93 4.33 -6.94
N ARG A 20 -1.44 3.27 -6.30
CA ARG A 20 -1.92 1.90 -6.56
C ARG A 20 -3.29 1.62 -5.96
N GLN A 21 -3.61 2.22 -4.81
CA GLN A 21 -4.96 2.19 -4.24
C GLN A 21 -5.95 2.90 -5.15
N ASP A 22 -5.57 4.07 -5.68
CA ASP A 22 -6.40 4.81 -6.63
C ASP A 22 -6.71 4.00 -7.90
N ALA A 23 -5.70 3.33 -8.46
CA ALA A 23 -5.89 2.44 -9.60
C ALA A 23 -6.82 1.25 -9.28
N LEU A 24 -6.74 0.67 -8.08
CA LEU A 24 -7.68 -0.37 -7.64
C LEU A 24 -9.10 0.18 -7.52
N SER A 25 -9.26 1.34 -6.89
CA SER A 25 -10.55 2.01 -6.75
C SER A 25 -11.16 2.30 -8.11
N ALA A 26 -10.41 2.87 -9.05
CA ALA A 26 -10.89 3.11 -10.41
C ALA A 26 -11.32 1.83 -11.14
N ALA A 27 -10.57 0.74 -10.98
CA ALA A 27 -10.93 -0.55 -11.58
C ALA A 27 -12.19 -1.16 -10.96
N ALA A 28 -12.37 -1.02 -9.64
CA ALA A 28 -13.58 -1.46 -8.96
C ALA A 28 -14.79 -0.57 -9.28
N ASP A 29 -14.62 0.75 -9.35
CA ASP A 29 -15.66 1.72 -9.70
C ASP A 29 -16.16 1.52 -11.14
N ALA A 30 -15.30 1.05 -12.05
CA ALA A 30 -15.71 0.66 -13.40
C ALA A 30 -16.70 -0.51 -13.45
N LEU A 31 -16.86 -1.27 -12.35
CA LEU A 31 -17.91 -2.28 -12.21
C LEU A 31 -19.27 -1.66 -11.84
N GLY A 32 -19.31 -0.39 -11.40
CA GLY A 32 -20.48 0.22 -10.78
C GLY A 32 -20.69 -0.26 -9.34
N GLU A 33 -21.94 -0.35 -8.90
CA GLU A 33 -22.25 -0.99 -7.62
C GLU A 33 -21.78 -2.45 -7.66
N HIS A 34 -20.94 -2.84 -6.71
CA HIS A 34 -20.33 -4.15 -6.67
C HIS A 34 -20.29 -4.69 -5.24
N ARG A 35 -20.18 -6.01 -5.14
CA ARG A 35 -19.78 -6.70 -3.91
C ARG A 35 -18.36 -7.20 -4.04
N TRP A 36 -17.76 -7.57 -2.91
CA TRP A 36 -16.51 -8.30 -2.87
C TRP A 36 -16.72 -9.63 -2.15
N ASP A 37 -16.00 -10.65 -2.60
CA ASP A 37 -16.02 -11.99 -2.04
C ASP A 37 -14.57 -12.45 -1.88
N ALA A 38 -14.23 -13.04 -0.73
CA ALA A 38 -12.91 -13.63 -0.49
C ALA A 38 -13.03 -15.15 -0.33
N ASP A 39 -12.29 -15.90 -1.15
CA ASP A 39 -12.11 -17.34 -1.03
C ASP A 39 -10.68 -17.59 -0.56
N LEU A 40 -10.53 -17.84 0.75
CA LEU A 40 -9.22 -18.09 1.36
C LEU A 40 -8.61 -19.44 0.95
N ALA A 41 -9.44 -20.41 0.56
CA ALA A 41 -8.95 -21.71 0.11
C ALA A 41 -8.39 -21.61 -1.31
N ALA A 42 -9.05 -20.84 -2.18
CA ALA A 42 -8.56 -20.53 -3.53
C ALA A 42 -7.48 -19.44 -3.54
N GLY A 43 -7.37 -18.65 -2.47
CA GLY A 43 -6.45 -17.50 -2.38
C GLY A 43 -6.86 -16.36 -3.30
N THR A 44 -8.16 -16.09 -3.42
CA THR A 44 -8.71 -15.08 -4.34
C THR A 44 -9.59 -14.07 -3.63
N LEU A 45 -9.54 -12.83 -4.09
CA LEU A 45 -10.52 -11.79 -3.76
C LEU A 45 -11.11 -11.26 -5.07
N THR A 46 -12.43 -11.30 -5.17
CA THR A 46 -13.17 -10.97 -6.38
C THR A 46 -14.13 -9.84 -6.12
N PHE A 47 -14.06 -8.76 -6.91
CA PHE A 47 -15.12 -7.77 -6.99
C PHE A 47 -16.07 -8.16 -8.12
N THR A 48 -17.37 -8.20 -7.84
CA THR A 48 -18.40 -8.59 -8.82
C THR A 48 -19.45 -7.51 -8.92
N ALA A 49 -19.73 -7.05 -10.15
CA ALA A 49 -20.81 -6.10 -10.38
C ALA A 49 -22.15 -6.68 -9.92
N ASN A 50 -22.99 -5.85 -9.28
CA ASN A 50 -24.28 -6.28 -8.77
C ASN A 50 -25.32 -6.39 -9.89
N ASP A 51 -25.19 -5.59 -10.95
CA ASP A 51 -26.08 -5.58 -12.11
C ASP A 51 -25.78 -6.69 -13.13
N ASP A 52 -24.52 -7.15 -13.20
CA ASP A 52 -24.07 -8.21 -14.09
C ASP A 52 -22.96 -9.07 -13.44
N PRO A 53 -23.30 -10.27 -12.93
CA PRO A 53 -22.34 -11.16 -12.29
C PRO A 53 -21.20 -11.67 -13.18
N THR A 54 -21.27 -11.47 -14.51
CA THR A 54 -20.19 -11.85 -15.43
C THR A 54 -19.07 -10.80 -15.48
N ARG A 55 -19.34 -9.56 -15.02
CA ARG A 55 -18.35 -8.49 -14.90
C ARG A 55 -17.66 -8.59 -13.54
N GLN A 56 -16.39 -9.00 -13.57
CA GLN A 56 -15.61 -9.27 -12.37
C GLN A 56 -14.19 -8.69 -12.47
N LEU A 57 -13.68 -8.25 -11.32
CA LEU A 57 -12.25 -8.03 -11.09
C LEU A 57 -11.76 -9.11 -10.12
N VAL A 58 -11.13 -10.14 -10.67
CA VAL A 58 -10.58 -11.26 -9.89
C VAL A 58 -9.11 -10.98 -9.59
N THR A 59 -8.72 -11.10 -8.32
CA THR A 59 -7.35 -10.87 -7.85
C THR A 59 -6.86 -12.09 -7.08
N ARG A 60 -5.56 -12.40 -7.15
CA ARG A 60 -4.95 -13.28 -6.16
C ARG A 60 -4.78 -12.48 -4.86
N ALA A 61 -5.22 -13.04 -3.75
CA ALA A 61 -5.16 -12.39 -2.44
C ALA A 61 -4.19 -13.15 -1.53
N HIS A 62 -3.29 -12.39 -0.89
CA HIS A 62 -2.34 -12.90 0.08
C HIS A 62 -2.68 -12.30 1.44
N LEU A 63 -3.20 -13.12 2.37
CA LEU A 63 -3.47 -12.64 3.73
C LEU A 63 -2.15 -12.20 4.38
N ILE A 64 -2.15 -10.99 4.93
CA ILE A 64 -0.99 -10.40 5.61
C ILE A 64 -1.19 -10.39 7.12
N ALA A 65 -2.35 -9.92 7.57
CA ALA A 65 -2.68 -9.86 8.98
C ALA A 65 -4.19 -9.78 9.19
N THR A 66 -4.64 -10.12 10.39
CA THR A 66 -5.94 -9.76 10.93
C THR A 66 -5.76 -8.80 12.09
N ILE A 67 -6.66 -7.82 12.22
CA ILE A 67 -6.63 -6.81 13.28
C ILE A 67 -8.00 -6.82 13.94
N ALA A 68 -8.07 -7.19 15.22
CA ALA A 68 -9.33 -7.51 15.86
C ALA A 68 -9.53 -6.73 17.17
N PRO A 69 -10.72 -6.14 17.42
CA PRO A 69 -11.00 -5.40 18.64
C PRO A 69 -11.12 -6.31 19.87
N GLY A 70 -11.52 -7.58 19.69
CA GLY A 70 -11.67 -8.56 20.77
C GLY A 70 -10.36 -8.82 21.53
N PRO A 71 -9.32 -9.37 20.89
CA PRO A 71 -8.01 -9.55 21.52
C PRO A 71 -7.20 -8.24 21.62
N ARG A 72 -7.66 -7.16 20.97
CA ARG A 72 -6.96 -5.86 20.87
C ARG A 72 -5.54 -6.03 20.35
N SER A 73 -5.43 -6.73 19.23
CA SER A 73 -4.15 -7.08 18.64
C SER A 73 -4.23 -7.22 17.12
N LEU A 74 -3.05 -7.17 16.52
CA LEU A 74 -2.77 -7.62 15.17
C LEU A 74 -2.21 -9.04 15.24
N LEU A 75 -2.74 -9.96 14.44
CA LEU A 75 -2.21 -11.30 14.27
C LEU A 75 -1.68 -11.46 12.84
N TRP A 76 -0.40 -11.76 12.69
CA TRP A 76 0.21 -11.93 11.38
C TRP A 76 -0.23 -13.24 10.72
N ALA A 77 -0.39 -13.22 9.39
CA ALA A 77 -0.84 -14.39 8.65
C ALA A 77 0.13 -15.57 8.74
N TRP A 78 1.44 -15.33 8.86
CA TRP A 78 2.42 -16.41 9.04
C TRP A 78 2.27 -17.16 10.38
N ALA A 79 1.56 -16.57 11.35
CA ALA A 79 1.20 -17.17 12.64
C ALA A 79 -0.30 -17.51 12.75
N HIS A 80 -1.11 -17.10 11.77
CA HIS A 80 -2.55 -17.28 11.80
C HIS A 80 -2.93 -18.74 11.46
N PRO A 81 -3.86 -19.40 12.18
CA PRO A 81 -4.22 -20.80 11.91
C PRO A 81 -4.73 -21.07 10.49
N GLN A 82 -5.34 -20.06 9.86
CA GLN A 82 -5.82 -20.10 8.47
C GLN A 82 -4.89 -19.36 7.50
N GLY A 83 -3.74 -18.86 7.97
CA GLY A 83 -2.77 -18.20 7.11
C GLY A 83 -1.74 -19.18 6.54
N ASP A 84 -0.90 -18.68 5.66
CA ASP A 84 0.22 -19.43 5.09
C ASP A 84 1.52 -19.09 5.82
N PRO A 85 2.09 -20.01 6.62
CA PRO A 85 3.34 -19.77 7.35
C PRO A 85 4.55 -19.45 6.47
N GLN A 86 4.51 -19.81 5.18
CA GLN A 86 5.56 -19.56 4.19
C GLN A 86 5.12 -18.56 3.11
N GLY A 87 3.94 -17.96 3.28
CA GLY A 87 3.35 -17.03 2.32
C GLY A 87 4.02 -15.65 2.35
N VAL A 88 3.40 -14.67 1.69
CA VAL A 88 3.93 -13.29 1.57
C VAL A 88 4.23 -12.67 2.93
N ALA A 89 3.41 -12.92 3.95
CA ALA A 89 3.62 -12.40 5.30
C ALA A 89 4.94 -12.88 5.94
N ALA A 90 5.48 -14.04 5.54
CA ALA A 90 6.76 -14.53 6.05
C ALA A 90 7.94 -13.63 5.64
N GLN A 91 7.83 -12.88 4.54
CA GLN A 91 8.85 -11.91 4.12
C GLN A 91 8.96 -10.73 5.10
N LEU A 92 7.82 -10.29 5.65
CA LEU A 92 7.78 -9.24 6.67
C LEU A 92 8.49 -9.72 7.93
N ARG A 93 8.25 -10.97 8.34
CA ARG A 93 8.96 -11.59 9.46
C ARG A 93 10.46 -11.68 9.22
N ALA A 94 10.88 -12.16 8.05
CA ALA A 94 12.31 -12.26 7.69
C ALA A 94 12.99 -10.88 7.73
N TYR A 95 12.33 -9.84 7.21
CA TYR A 95 12.81 -8.46 7.32
C TYR A 95 12.93 -8.00 8.78
N GLY A 96 11.94 -8.33 9.60
CA GLY A 96 11.94 -8.06 11.04
C GLY A 96 13.10 -8.74 11.77
N GLU A 97 13.38 -10.01 11.47
CA GLU A 97 14.50 -10.77 12.03
C GLU A 97 15.85 -10.14 11.61
N GLN A 98 15.99 -9.73 10.35
CA GLN A 98 17.20 -9.10 9.84
C GLN A 98 17.48 -7.72 10.49
N HIS A 99 16.44 -6.94 10.76
CA HIS A 99 16.56 -5.54 11.21
C HIS A 99 16.24 -5.34 12.70
N GLY A 100 15.93 -6.41 13.44
CA GLY A 100 15.60 -6.34 14.87
C GLY A 100 14.27 -5.64 15.16
N ILE A 101 13.28 -5.75 14.28
CA ILE A 101 11.96 -5.11 14.44
C ILE A 101 11.00 -6.11 15.09
N ALA A 102 10.86 -6.00 16.41
CA ALA A 102 10.07 -6.93 17.22
C ALA A 102 8.64 -7.11 16.71
N ASP A 103 7.95 -6.02 16.36
CA ASP A 103 6.56 -6.02 15.88
C ASP A 103 6.35 -6.83 14.58
N LEU A 104 7.39 -7.09 13.78
CA LEU A 104 7.31 -7.95 12.59
C LEU A 104 7.59 -9.43 12.89
N THR A 105 8.19 -9.72 14.05
CA THR A 105 8.65 -11.07 14.45
C THR A 105 7.79 -11.71 15.53
N ALA A 106 7.07 -10.91 16.32
CA ALA A 106 6.07 -11.39 17.25
C ALA A 106 4.86 -11.91 16.45
N PRO A 107 4.32 -13.11 16.75
CA PRO A 107 3.17 -13.65 16.03
C PRO A 107 1.93 -12.76 16.14
N GLU A 108 1.77 -12.17 17.32
CA GLU A 108 0.68 -11.26 17.65
C GLU A 108 1.26 -9.99 18.27
N VAL A 109 0.83 -8.84 17.78
CA VAL A 109 1.27 -7.52 18.22
C VAL A 109 0.10 -6.86 18.95
N PRO A 110 0.21 -6.59 20.26
CA PRO A 110 -0.85 -5.91 20.98
C PRO A 110 -1.04 -4.50 20.45
N PHE A 111 -2.26 -3.97 20.53
CA PHE A 111 -2.49 -2.55 20.30
C PHE A 111 -1.65 -1.73 21.30
N PRO A 112 -1.18 -0.53 20.91
CA PRO A 112 -0.61 0.41 21.87
C PRO A 112 -1.54 0.64 23.05
N ALA A 113 -0.97 0.88 24.23
CA ALA A 113 -1.75 1.05 25.46
C ALA A 113 -2.75 2.22 25.39
N ASP A 114 -2.42 3.27 24.65
CA ASP A 114 -3.23 4.46 24.41
C ASP A 114 -4.14 4.34 23.18
N ALA A 115 -4.11 3.21 22.46
CA ALA A 115 -4.95 3.01 21.31
C ALA A 115 -6.44 2.92 21.72
N PRO A 116 -7.34 3.72 21.12
CA PRO A 116 -8.77 3.60 21.39
C PRO A 116 -9.30 2.21 21.01
N GLY A 117 -8.75 1.61 19.93
CA GLY A 117 -9.14 0.27 19.48
C GLY A 117 -10.57 0.19 18.94
N ASP A 118 -11.15 1.34 18.57
CA ASP A 118 -12.43 1.43 17.87
C ASP A 118 -12.28 1.10 16.38
N ALA A 119 -13.40 1.05 15.67
CA ALA A 119 -13.44 0.69 14.25
C ALA A 119 -12.62 1.65 13.37
N GLU A 120 -12.59 2.94 13.69
CA GLU A 120 -11.82 3.94 12.94
C GLU A 120 -10.31 3.76 13.13
N TRP A 121 -9.87 3.54 14.37
CA TRP A 121 -8.47 3.26 14.66
C TRP A 121 -8.02 1.94 14.02
N ILE A 122 -8.85 0.89 14.07
CA ILE A 122 -8.55 -0.40 13.42
C ILE A 122 -8.47 -0.24 11.90
N ALA A 123 -9.35 0.55 11.29
CA ALA A 123 -9.27 0.86 9.86
C ALA A 123 -7.94 1.55 9.52
N ARG A 124 -7.54 2.57 10.27
CA ARG A 124 -6.24 3.23 10.08
C ARG A 124 -5.07 2.28 10.30
N ALA A 125 -5.15 1.40 11.30
CA ALA A 125 -4.12 0.41 11.58
C ALA A 125 -3.96 -0.55 10.40
N ALA A 126 -5.06 -0.99 9.80
CA ALA A 126 -5.05 -1.82 8.61
C ALA A 126 -4.37 -1.13 7.42
N HIS A 127 -4.57 0.18 7.24
CA HIS A 127 -3.88 0.95 6.20
C HIS A 127 -2.37 1.08 6.46
N THR A 128 -1.94 1.30 7.70
CA THR A 128 -0.51 1.28 8.07
C THR A 128 0.11 -0.07 7.72
N ILE A 129 -0.54 -1.17 8.10
CA ILE A 129 -0.03 -2.52 7.87
C ILE A 129 -0.02 -2.88 6.39
N GLY A 130 -1.04 -2.46 5.63
CA GLY A 130 -1.05 -2.55 4.18
C GLY A 130 0.14 -1.84 3.55
N GLY A 131 0.44 -0.61 3.98
CA GLY A 131 1.60 0.17 3.51
C GLY A 131 2.94 -0.51 3.84
N VAL A 132 3.10 -1.03 5.07
CA VAL A 132 4.30 -1.81 5.46
C VAL A 132 4.48 -3.02 4.54
N ALA A 133 3.39 -3.74 4.26
CA ALA A 133 3.45 -4.91 3.40
C ALA A 133 3.81 -4.54 1.96
N VAL A 134 3.28 -3.43 1.44
CA VAL A 134 3.64 -2.90 0.11
C VAL A 134 5.13 -2.56 0.05
N GLU A 135 5.64 -1.82 1.03
CA GLU A 135 7.05 -1.41 1.10
C GLU A 135 8.00 -2.62 1.07
N LEU A 136 7.74 -3.61 1.92
CA LEU A 136 8.65 -4.73 2.14
C LEU A 136 8.58 -5.80 1.05
N THR A 137 7.46 -5.90 0.32
CA THR A 137 7.26 -6.98 -0.66
C THR A 137 7.29 -6.48 -2.10
N GLY A 138 7.14 -5.18 -2.33
CA GLY A 138 6.93 -4.60 -3.66
C GLY A 138 5.56 -4.89 -4.27
N ARG A 139 4.70 -5.66 -3.58
CA ARG A 139 3.36 -6.01 -4.07
C ARG A 139 2.38 -4.90 -3.76
N SER A 140 1.47 -4.65 -4.68
CA SER A 140 0.41 -3.66 -4.53
C SER A 140 -0.70 -3.96 -5.53
N PRO A 141 -1.93 -3.51 -5.28
CA PRO A 141 -2.42 -2.79 -4.09
C PRO A 141 -2.62 -3.72 -2.88
N TYR A 142 -2.95 -3.15 -1.72
CA TYR A 142 -3.52 -3.93 -0.61
C TYR A 142 -5.04 -3.73 -0.53
N TYR A 143 -5.76 -4.63 0.11
CA TYR A 143 -7.17 -4.45 0.42
C TYR A 143 -7.42 -4.70 1.90
N SER A 144 -8.16 -3.80 2.53
CA SER A 144 -8.56 -3.93 3.93
C SER A 144 -10.02 -4.35 4.01
N ALA A 145 -10.26 -5.65 4.12
CA ALA A 145 -11.59 -6.23 4.15
C ALA A 145 -12.18 -6.13 5.56
N PRO A 146 -13.35 -5.49 5.74
CA PRO A 146 -14.10 -5.64 6.99
C PRO A 146 -14.60 -7.08 7.13
N VAL A 147 -14.45 -7.64 8.31
CA VAL A 147 -14.95 -8.95 8.71
C VAL A 147 -15.88 -8.76 9.92
N ASP A 148 -16.58 -9.81 10.33
CA ASP A 148 -17.48 -9.77 11.48
C ASP A 148 -16.81 -9.28 12.77
N GLY A 149 -17.62 -8.64 13.62
CA GLY A 149 -17.19 -8.20 14.95
C GLY A 149 -16.20 -7.03 14.95
N GLY A 150 -16.08 -6.28 13.85
CA GLY A 150 -15.16 -5.14 13.73
C GLY A 150 -13.71 -5.53 13.42
N THR A 151 -13.47 -6.81 13.15
CA THR A 151 -12.17 -7.31 12.68
C THR A 151 -11.91 -6.82 11.26
N ARG A 152 -10.65 -6.55 10.92
CA ARG A 152 -10.23 -6.29 9.54
C ARG A 152 -9.16 -7.28 9.12
N ALA A 153 -9.32 -7.88 7.95
CA ALA A 153 -8.29 -8.66 7.27
C ALA A 153 -7.55 -7.76 6.27
N VAL A 154 -6.23 -7.83 6.27
CA VAL A 154 -5.38 -7.09 5.33
C VAL A 154 -4.82 -8.06 4.32
N PHE A 155 -5.08 -7.81 3.05
CA PHE A 155 -4.57 -8.59 1.93
C PHE A 155 -3.63 -7.76 1.08
N LEU A 156 -2.54 -8.36 0.60
CA LEU A 156 -1.86 -7.87 -0.61
C LEU A 156 -2.49 -8.55 -1.82
N LEU A 157 -2.74 -7.79 -2.88
CA LEU A 157 -3.40 -8.27 -4.08
C LEU A 157 -2.44 -8.31 -5.26
N ASP A 158 -2.44 -9.42 -6.00
CA ASP A 158 -1.95 -9.43 -7.37
C ASP A 158 -3.15 -9.11 -8.29
N ALA A 159 -3.56 -7.84 -8.26
CA ALA A 159 -4.68 -7.36 -9.07
C ALA A 159 -4.21 -7.17 -10.53
N PRO A 160 -5.07 -7.46 -11.53
CA PRO A 160 -4.74 -7.31 -12.96
C PRO A 160 -4.79 -5.84 -13.41
N LEU A 161 -4.05 -4.97 -12.71
CA LEU A 161 -3.93 -3.55 -13.01
C LEU A 161 -2.73 -3.32 -13.94
N ALA A 162 -2.83 -2.34 -14.83
CA ALA A 162 -1.70 -1.90 -15.62
C ALA A 162 -0.52 -1.48 -14.72
N PRO A 163 0.74 -1.67 -15.16
CA PRO A 163 1.90 -1.10 -14.48
C PRO A 163 1.75 0.41 -14.31
N LEU A 164 2.17 0.93 -13.14
CA LEU A 164 2.14 2.37 -12.89
C LEU A 164 3.23 3.06 -13.73
N THR A 165 2.86 4.09 -14.48
CA THR A 165 3.81 4.86 -15.28
C THR A 165 4.09 6.25 -14.69
N VAL A 166 5.18 6.88 -15.15
CA VAL A 166 5.49 8.28 -14.83
C VAL A 166 4.35 9.20 -15.28
N ALA A 167 3.78 8.96 -16.48
CA ALA A 167 2.65 9.73 -16.99
C ALA A 167 1.41 9.63 -16.09
N ASP A 168 1.00 8.41 -15.70
CA ASP A 168 -0.13 8.19 -14.79
C ASP A 168 0.07 8.95 -13.47
N THR A 169 1.30 8.88 -12.97
CA THR A 169 1.69 9.52 -11.71
C THR A 169 1.59 11.02 -11.80
N VAL A 170 2.17 11.66 -12.81
CA VAL A 170 2.11 13.12 -13.00
C VAL A 170 0.66 13.60 -13.06
N VAL A 171 -0.23 12.86 -13.73
CA VAL A 171 -1.66 13.18 -13.83
C VAL A 171 -2.35 13.08 -12.46
N ALA A 172 -2.08 12.03 -11.69
CA ALA A 172 -2.72 11.79 -10.39
C ALA A 172 -2.11 12.59 -9.23
N LEU A 173 -0.89 13.11 -9.39
CA LEU A 173 -0.09 13.64 -8.29
C LEU A 173 -0.76 14.80 -7.53
N PRO A 174 -1.36 15.82 -8.16
CA PRO A 174 -1.96 16.94 -7.40
C PRO A 174 -3.06 16.48 -6.43
N ARG A 175 -3.95 15.59 -6.87
CA ARG A 175 -4.99 15.03 -6.02
C ARG A 175 -4.40 14.11 -4.95
N THR A 176 -3.43 13.27 -5.34
CA THR A 176 -2.77 12.33 -4.42
C THR A 176 -2.11 13.07 -3.26
N LEU A 177 -1.38 14.17 -3.53
CA LEU A 177 -0.72 15.00 -2.52
C LEU A 177 -1.71 15.76 -1.63
N ALA A 178 -2.89 16.11 -2.13
CA ALA A 178 -3.95 16.73 -1.33
C ALA A 178 -4.56 15.76 -0.30
N GLN A 179 -4.49 14.44 -0.57
CA GLN A 179 -5.11 13.41 0.25
C GLN A 179 -4.10 12.59 1.07
N THR A 180 -2.83 12.60 0.68
CA THR A 180 -1.78 11.74 1.24
C THR A 180 -0.70 12.61 1.87
N PRO A 181 -0.64 12.69 3.22
CA PRO A 181 0.49 13.34 3.87
C PRO A 181 1.76 12.53 3.61
N LEU A 182 2.84 13.23 3.24
CA LEU A 182 4.17 12.64 3.05
C LEU A 182 5.13 13.26 4.08
N PRO A 183 5.32 12.63 5.25
CA PRO A 183 6.24 13.13 6.27
C PRO A 183 7.68 13.29 5.78
N ASP A 184 8.08 12.42 4.85
CA ASP A 184 9.35 12.51 4.11
C ASP A 184 9.08 12.27 2.62
N ALA A 185 8.82 13.36 1.89
CA ALA A 185 8.48 13.25 0.47
C ALA A 185 9.66 12.82 -0.40
N ARG A 186 10.90 13.07 0.04
CA ARG A 186 12.10 12.63 -0.72
C ARG A 186 12.17 11.12 -0.74
N THR A 187 12.09 10.51 0.45
CA THR A 187 12.10 9.04 0.55
C THR A 187 10.89 8.44 -0.14
N ALA A 188 9.70 9.05 -0.03
CA ALA A 188 8.50 8.56 -0.71
C ALA A 188 8.58 8.58 -2.24
N VAL A 189 9.23 9.60 -2.82
CA VAL A 189 9.49 9.66 -4.28
C VAL A 189 10.55 8.63 -4.68
N TRP A 190 11.56 8.42 -3.85
CA TRP A 190 12.57 7.41 -4.10
C TRP A 190 11.97 6.00 -4.12
N ASP A 191 11.17 5.66 -3.11
CA ASP A 191 10.50 4.36 -3.04
C ASP A 191 9.45 4.20 -4.12
N LEU A 192 8.75 5.28 -4.51
CA LEU A 192 7.89 5.24 -5.69
C LEU A 192 8.65 4.77 -6.94
N ALA A 193 9.78 5.39 -7.26
CA ALA A 193 10.55 5.00 -8.43
C ALA A 193 11.08 3.56 -8.31
N ARG A 194 11.58 3.16 -7.13
CA ARG A 194 12.05 1.79 -6.87
C ARG A 194 10.94 0.76 -7.05
N LEU A 195 9.78 0.98 -6.44
CA LEU A 195 8.64 0.06 -6.44
C LEU A 195 7.96 -0.02 -7.81
N ALA A 196 7.93 1.09 -8.56
CA ALA A 196 7.42 1.12 -9.92
C ALA A 196 8.43 0.67 -10.99
N GLY A 197 9.70 0.45 -10.61
CA GLY A 197 10.76 0.02 -11.52
C GLY A 197 11.26 1.12 -12.46
N TRP A 198 11.14 2.38 -12.07
CA TRP A 198 11.60 3.53 -12.85
C TRP A 198 13.06 3.85 -12.57
N THR A 199 13.68 4.59 -13.49
CA THR A 199 14.98 5.21 -13.22
C THR A 199 14.76 6.47 -12.41
N LEU A 200 15.57 6.68 -11.37
CA LEU A 200 15.61 7.93 -10.60
C LEU A 200 17.03 8.47 -10.54
N ALA A 201 17.17 9.77 -10.75
CA ALA A 201 18.39 10.53 -10.49
C ALA A 201 18.06 11.77 -9.64
N TRP A 202 18.85 12.00 -8.59
CA TRP A 202 18.79 13.25 -7.84
C TRP A 202 19.40 14.38 -8.68
N THR A 203 18.82 15.58 -8.59
CA THR A 203 19.29 16.75 -9.35
C THR A 203 20.60 17.34 -8.81
N ASP A 204 20.91 17.05 -7.54
CA ASP A 204 22.05 17.58 -6.81
C ASP A 204 22.31 16.76 -5.53
N GLU A 205 23.46 16.99 -4.89
CA GLU A 205 23.86 16.33 -3.64
C GLU A 205 23.04 16.76 -2.42
N SER A 206 22.29 17.86 -2.52
CA SER A 206 21.37 18.31 -1.46
C SER A 206 19.97 17.71 -1.57
N PHE A 207 19.74 16.85 -2.57
CA PHE A 207 18.46 16.21 -2.84
C PHE A 207 17.32 17.24 -2.99
N SER A 208 17.59 18.37 -3.64
CA SER A 208 16.60 19.43 -3.85
C SER A 208 15.57 19.09 -4.94
N GLY A 209 15.85 18.10 -5.77
CA GLY A 209 14.91 17.52 -6.72
C GLY A 209 15.28 16.10 -7.15
N ALA A 210 14.31 15.39 -7.69
CA ALA A 210 14.46 14.04 -8.24
C ALA A 210 13.84 13.98 -9.63
N THR A 211 14.61 13.53 -10.62
CA THR A 211 14.12 13.21 -11.95
C THR A 211 13.80 11.72 -12.03
N VAL A 212 12.55 11.39 -12.35
CA VAL A 212 12.07 10.02 -12.58
C VAL A 212 11.75 9.82 -14.06
N THR A 213 12.11 8.65 -14.59
CA THR A 213 11.96 8.33 -16.01
C THR A 213 11.52 6.87 -16.21
N ASP A 214 10.57 6.70 -17.13
CA ASP A 214 10.20 5.42 -17.72
C ASP A 214 9.91 5.60 -19.23
N ALA A 215 9.26 4.61 -19.87
CA ALA A 215 8.91 4.69 -21.29
C ALA A 215 7.83 5.75 -21.60
N SER A 216 6.98 6.10 -20.63
CA SER A 216 5.89 7.07 -20.77
C SER A 216 6.38 8.52 -20.73
N GLY A 217 7.56 8.78 -20.16
CA GLY A 217 8.14 10.12 -20.12
C GLY A 217 9.11 10.32 -18.98
N THR A 218 9.32 11.59 -18.64
CA THR A 218 10.18 12.03 -17.55
C THR A 218 9.49 13.11 -16.73
N ALA A 219 9.67 13.07 -15.42
CA ALA A 219 9.21 14.10 -14.49
C ALA A 219 10.31 14.49 -13.51
N THR A 220 10.51 15.78 -13.30
CA THR A 220 11.36 16.33 -12.24
C THR A 220 10.48 16.87 -11.12
N ILE A 221 10.63 16.27 -9.95
CA ILE A 221 9.93 16.64 -8.72
C ILE A 221 10.89 17.46 -7.87
N ARG A 222 10.49 18.68 -7.49
CA ARG A 222 11.29 19.59 -6.66
C ARG A 222 10.80 19.58 -5.22
N PHE A 223 11.73 19.72 -4.29
CA PHE A 223 11.48 19.76 -2.86
C PHE A 223 11.85 21.13 -2.29
N ASP A 224 11.09 21.60 -1.30
CA ASP A 224 11.49 22.76 -0.50
C ASP A 224 12.49 22.40 0.61
N GLU A 225 12.93 23.41 1.37
CA GLU A 225 13.86 23.25 2.50
C GLU A 225 13.30 22.34 3.61
N GLN A 226 11.97 22.19 3.68
CA GLN A 226 11.28 21.30 4.61
C GLN A 226 11.01 19.91 4.02
N ALA A 227 11.65 19.56 2.90
CA ALA A 227 11.51 18.28 2.20
C ALA A 227 10.08 17.99 1.69
N ARG A 228 9.26 19.01 1.47
CA ARG A 228 7.92 18.88 0.87
C ARG A 228 8.01 19.09 -0.64
N ILE A 229 7.14 18.43 -1.40
CA ILE A 229 7.06 18.66 -2.85
C ILE A 229 6.60 20.11 -3.10
N SER A 230 7.42 20.88 -3.82
CA SER A 230 7.20 22.29 -4.12
C SER A 230 6.91 22.56 -5.59
N GLY A 231 7.22 21.61 -6.47
CA GLY A 231 6.94 21.71 -7.90
C GLY A 231 7.15 20.40 -8.63
N VAL A 232 6.51 20.28 -9.79
CA VAL A 232 6.61 19.13 -10.68
C VAL A 232 6.65 19.65 -12.11
N GLU A 233 7.68 19.26 -12.84
CA GLU A 233 7.85 19.57 -14.27
C GLU A 233 7.95 18.25 -15.02
N SER A 234 7.25 18.12 -16.15
CA SER A 234 7.19 16.84 -16.88
C SER A 234 7.27 17.01 -18.39
N SER A 235 7.90 16.04 -19.04
CA SER A 235 7.85 15.83 -20.48
C SER A 235 7.31 14.42 -20.73
N LEU A 236 6.05 14.32 -21.15
CA LEU A 236 5.36 13.05 -21.37
C LEU A 236 5.32 12.72 -22.86
N HIS A 237 5.51 11.46 -23.20
CA HIS A 237 5.26 10.96 -24.55
C HIS A 237 3.75 10.73 -24.70
N GLY A 238 3.17 11.20 -25.81
CA GLY A 238 1.78 10.89 -26.13
C GLY A 238 1.58 9.38 -26.22
N GLN A 239 0.52 8.86 -25.60
CA GLN A 239 0.13 7.48 -25.80
C GLN A 239 -0.26 7.30 -27.27
N VAL A 240 0.39 6.37 -27.97
CA VAL A 240 0.06 5.96 -29.34
C VAL A 240 -1.15 5.04 -29.30
#